data_AF-A0A3A8HT41-F1
#
_entry.id   AF-A0A3A8HT41-F1
#
_cell.length_a   1.000
_cell.length_b   1.000
_cell.length_c   1.000
_cell.angle_alpha   90.00
_cell.angle_beta   90.00
_cell.angle_gamma   90.00
#
_symmetry.space_group_name_H-M   'P 1'
#
loop_
_entity.id
_entity.type
_entity.pdbx_description
1 polymer ?
#
loop_
_entity_poly.entity_id
_entity_poly.type
_entity_poly.pdbx_seq_one_letter_code
_entity_poly.pdbx_strand_id
1 'polypeptide(L)'
;MNTNVRLKVAYKTPQSLVGEYTRSVGQGGVTLETRRALPLGTRFTFELHAGGMPRPVEVLGEVVKVEPRPGERFMLTVRYDGAEDRSALDAVLQFIFAQEEQNGLRRFPRLPLHLRARESDPRAPFFYVRDISRGGVGLEVDAPALPREVQVGTPFFMEMDMTEGPLLLHGEVAWTSSVPRKGVAQAVTPGFGATFGRLRPDMLQRLEALMALEHLPPAPWRARVSFGLDAVSRMP
;
A
#
# COMPACT_ATOMS: atom_id res chain seq x y z
N MET A 1 1.20 21.95 -28.16
CA MET A 1 2.52 21.57 -27.60
C MET A 1 2.25 20.76 -26.35
N ASN A 2 2.65 19.48 -26.31
CA ASN A 2 2.51 18.69 -25.08
C ASN A 2 3.61 19.10 -24.12
N THR A 3 3.25 19.88 -23.10
CA THR A 3 4.14 20.18 -21.97
C THR A 3 4.43 18.86 -21.25
N ASN A 4 5.71 18.50 -21.14
CA ASN A 4 6.17 17.37 -20.35
C ASN A 4 6.98 17.91 -19.15
N VAL A 5 6.57 17.54 -17.94
CA VAL A 5 7.21 17.98 -16.69
C VAL A 5 7.88 16.77 -16.04
N ARG A 6 9.16 16.91 -15.69
CA ARG A 6 9.92 15.85 -15.01
C ARG A 6 10.17 16.24 -13.56
N LEU A 7 9.76 15.37 -12.64
CA LEU A 7 9.94 15.56 -11.19
C LEU A 7 10.79 14.43 -10.63
N LYS A 8 11.85 14.80 -9.90
CA LYS A 8 12.71 13.86 -9.18
C LYS A 8 12.30 13.80 -7.72
N VAL A 9 12.05 12.59 -7.23
CA VAL A 9 11.70 12.35 -5.83
C VAL A 9 12.70 11.37 -5.24
N ALA A 10 13.33 11.73 -4.13
CA ALA A 10 14.34 10.90 -3.49
C ALA A 10 13.80 10.28 -2.19
N TYR A 11 13.88 8.96 -2.09
CA TYR A 11 13.56 8.19 -0.91
C TYR A 11 14.83 7.65 -0.25
N LYS A 12 14.82 7.60 1.08
CA LYS A 12 15.96 7.10 1.86
C LYS A 12 16.20 5.61 1.62
N THR A 13 15.14 4.82 1.49
CA THR A 13 15.21 3.37 1.35
C THR A 13 14.34 2.85 0.20
N PRO A 14 14.68 1.69 -0.38
CA PRO A 14 13.84 0.97 -1.33
C PRO A 14 12.41 0.72 -0.81
N GLN A 15 12.27 0.36 0.46
CA GLN A 15 10.97 0.10 1.09
C GLN A 15 10.10 1.36 1.14
N SER A 16 10.69 2.53 1.45
CA SER A 16 9.95 3.80 1.44
C SER A 16 9.51 4.19 0.03
N LEU A 17 10.33 3.90 -1.00
CA LEU A 17 9.95 4.12 -2.40
C LEU A 17 8.76 3.24 -2.78
N VAL A 18 8.84 1.93 -2.55
CA VAL A 18 7.74 1.00 -2.88
C VAL A 18 6.47 1.33 -2.07
N GLY A 19 6.65 1.75 -0.82
CA GLY A 19 5.56 2.22 0.02
C GLY A 19 4.82 3.42 -0.61
N GLU A 20 5.55 4.42 -1.09
CA GLU A 20 4.92 5.59 -1.74
C GLU A 20 4.37 5.26 -3.14
N TYR A 21 5.06 4.40 -3.90
CA TYR A 21 4.56 3.88 -5.17
C TYR A 21 3.19 3.23 -5.00
N THR A 22 3.06 2.26 -4.07
CA THR A 22 1.79 1.56 -3.82
C THR A 22 0.72 2.49 -3.27
N ARG A 23 1.08 3.48 -2.44
CA ARG A 23 0.14 4.49 -1.95
C ARG A 23 -0.42 5.34 -3.09
N SER A 24 0.45 5.93 -3.91
CA SER A 24 0.04 6.88 -4.93
C SER A 24 -0.68 6.19 -6.09
N VAL A 25 -0.19 5.03 -6.55
CA VAL A 25 -0.91 4.18 -7.52
C VAL A 25 -2.23 3.70 -6.93
N GLY A 26 -2.23 3.28 -5.67
CA GLY A 26 -3.43 2.83 -4.98
C GLY A 26 -4.48 3.91 -4.79
N GLN A 27 -4.10 5.18 -4.72
CA GLN A 27 -5.04 6.32 -4.72
C GLN A 27 -5.50 6.71 -6.13
N GLY A 28 -4.87 6.15 -7.18
CA GLY A 28 -5.13 6.48 -8.59
C GLY A 28 -4.38 7.73 -9.08
N GLY A 29 -3.49 8.29 -8.26
CA GLY A 29 -2.77 9.51 -8.58
C GLY A 29 -2.31 10.26 -7.34
N VAL A 30 -1.74 11.44 -7.58
CA VAL A 30 -1.24 12.34 -6.55
C VAL A 30 -1.81 13.73 -6.72
N THR A 31 -1.88 14.47 -5.62
CA THR A 31 -2.26 15.88 -5.64
C THR A 31 -1.04 16.74 -5.32
N LEU A 32 -0.73 17.72 -6.18
CA LEU A 32 0.46 18.58 -6.12
C LEU A 32 0.04 20.05 -5.99
N GLU A 33 0.61 20.76 -5.02
CA GLU A 33 0.47 22.21 -4.94
C GLU A 33 1.57 22.91 -5.75
N THR A 34 1.19 23.94 -6.52
CA THR A 34 2.10 24.70 -7.38
C THR A 34 1.70 26.17 -7.45
N ARG A 35 2.65 27.05 -7.79
CA ARG A 35 2.38 28.48 -8.09
C ARG A 35 2.02 28.74 -9.54
N ARG A 36 2.11 27.72 -10.40
CA ARG A 36 1.80 27.84 -11.84
C ARG A 36 0.68 26.87 -12.19
N ALA A 37 -0.39 27.40 -12.77
CA ALA A 37 -1.39 26.56 -13.42
C ALA A 37 -0.72 25.78 -14.56
N LEU A 38 -1.01 24.49 -14.66
CA LEU A 38 -0.63 23.67 -15.80
C LEU A 38 -1.91 23.27 -16.55
N PRO A 39 -1.91 23.23 -17.88
CA PRO A 39 -3.06 22.75 -18.65
C PRO A 39 -3.44 21.32 -18.27
N LEU A 40 -4.73 20.99 -18.35
CA LEU A 40 -5.20 19.61 -18.37
C LEU A 40 -4.49 18.85 -19.50
N GLY A 41 -4.17 17.58 -19.27
CA GLY A 41 -3.42 16.76 -20.23
C GLY A 41 -1.90 16.97 -20.18
N THR A 42 -1.39 17.88 -19.35
CA THR A 42 0.06 18.00 -19.12
C THR A 42 0.59 16.68 -18.59
N ARG A 43 1.61 16.14 -19.26
CA ARG A 43 2.24 14.87 -18.87
C ARG A 43 3.34 15.10 -17.86
N PHE A 44 3.40 14.21 -16.88
CA PHE A 44 4.43 14.14 -15.87
C PHE A 44 5.22 12.84 -16.00
N THR A 45 6.53 12.94 -15.79
CA THR A 45 7.41 11.80 -15.49
C THR A 45 7.94 12.00 -14.07
N PHE A 46 7.49 11.15 -13.14
CA PHE A 46 8.03 11.08 -11.78
C PHE A 46 9.17 10.07 -11.74
N GLU A 47 10.38 10.54 -11.47
CA GLU A 47 11.57 9.70 -11.28
C GLU A 47 11.74 9.45 -9.77
N LEU A 48 11.37 8.25 -9.31
CA LEU A 48 11.48 7.83 -7.93
C LEU A 48 12.86 7.20 -7.72
N HIS A 49 13.72 7.86 -6.94
CA HIS A 49 15.06 7.39 -6.62
C HIS A 49 15.10 6.79 -5.21
N ALA A 50 15.82 5.68 -5.02
CA ALA A 50 16.10 5.11 -3.70
C ALA A 50 17.60 4.84 -3.54
N GLY A 51 18.10 4.96 -2.30
CA GLY A 51 19.47 4.60 -1.97
C GLY A 51 19.78 3.15 -2.33
N GLY A 52 20.96 2.91 -2.93
CA GLY A 52 21.40 1.58 -3.36
C GLY A 52 20.84 1.12 -4.71
N MET A 53 19.96 1.90 -5.35
CA MET A 53 19.38 1.55 -6.65
C MET A 53 20.01 2.37 -7.79
N PRO A 54 20.51 1.73 -8.86
CA PRO A 54 21.25 2.43 -9.93
C PRO A 54 20.34 3.19 -10.90
N ARG A 55 19.06 2.82 -11.00
CA ARG A 55 18.07 3.45 -11.89
C ARG A 55 16.84 3.87 -11.09
N PRO A 56 16.21 5.02 -11.40
CA PRO A 56 14.94 5.40 -10.80
C PRO A 56 13.80 4.51 -11.32
N VAL A 57 12.76 4.37 -10.50
CA VAL A 57 11.45 3.89 -10.97
C VAL A 57 10.73 5.08 -11.59
N GLU A 58 10.37 4.97 -12.87
CA GLU A 58 9.60 6.00 -13.55
C GLU A 58 8.10 5.73 -13.40
N VAL A 59 7.33 6.75 -13.04
CA VAL A 59 5.87 6.72 -13.05
C VAL A 59 5.38 7.84 -13.94
N LEU A 60 4.56 7.49 -14.92
CA LEU A 60 3.94 8.47 -15.81
C LEU A 60 2.64 8.96 -15.21
N GLY A 61 2.24 10.19 -15.54
CA GLY A 61 0.94 10.68 -15.16
C GLY A 61 0.47 11.85 -15.99
N GLU A 62 -0.82 12.14 -15.86
CA GLU A 62 -1.50 13.19 -16.62
C GLU A 62 -2.28 14.10 -15.65
N VAL A 63 -2.17 15.42 -15.84
CA VAL A 63 -2.99 16.38 -15.10
C VAL A 63 -4.45 16.23 -15.53
N VAL A 64 -5.29 15.75 -14.62
CA VAL A 64 -6.73 15.52 -14.84
C VAL A 64 -7.61 16.55 -14.13
N LYS A 65 -7.05 17.30 -13.18
CA LYS A 65 -7.77 18.36 -12.45
C LYS A 65 -6.83 19.49 -12.06
N VAL A 66 -7.35 20.72 -12.11
CA VAL A 66 -6.65 21.94 -11.67
C VAL A 66 -7.62 22.78 -10.84
N GLU A 67 -7.28 23.06 -9.60
CA GLU A 67 -8.12 23.85 -8.68
C GLU A 67 -7.33 25.06 -8.15
N PRO A 68 -7.82 26.29 -8.30
CA PRO A 68 -7.18 27.45 -7.70
C PRO A 68 -7.26 27.39 -6.17
N ARG A 69 -6.23 27.89 -5.50
CA ARG A 69 -6.09 28.01 -4.04
C ARG A 69 -5.71 29.44 -3.65
N PRO A 70 -6.02 29.88 -2.42
CA PRO A 70 -5.62 31.20 -1.94
C PRO A 70 -4.11 31.47 -2.06
N GLY A 71 -3.75 32.71 -2.40
CA GLY A 71 -2.37 33.14 -2.54
C GLY A 71 -1.70 32.70 -3.85
N GLU A 72 -2.43 32.78 -4.98
CA GLU A 72 -1.92 32.49 -6.33
C GLU A 72 -1.33 31.07 -6.47
N ARG A 73 -1.97 30.12 -5.80
CA ARG A 73 -1.59 28.71 -5.84
C ARG A 73 -2.63 27.90 -6.58
N PHE A 74 -2.21 26.75 -7.08
CA PHE A 74 -3.05 25.78 -7.75
C PHE A 74 -2.79 24.41 -7.16
N MET A 75 -3.85 23.63 -7.07
CA MET A 75 -3.82 22.24 -6.69
C MET A 75 -4.05 21.41 -7.96
N LEU A 76 -3.06 20.62 -8.35
CA LEU A 76 -3.11 19.74 -9.51
C LEU A 76 -3.41 18.32 -9.06
N THR A 77 -4.40 17.67 -9.63
CA THR A 77 -4.54 16.21 -9.52
C THR A 77 -3.91 15.56 -10.74
N VAL A 78 -2.89 14.75 -10.52
CA VAL A 78 -2.19 13.99 -11.55
C VAL A 78 -2.61 12.53 -11.41
N ARG A 79 -3.34 12.02 -12.39
CA ARG A 79 -3.66 10.59 -12.47
C ARG A 79 -2.40 9.85 -12.91
N TYR A 80 -2.10 8.74 -12.25
CA TYR A 80 -0.97 7.90 -12.65
C TYR A 80 -1.38 6.96 -13.77
N ASP A 81 -0.46 6.81 -14.71
CA ASP A 81 -0.52 5.79 -15.75
C ASP A 81 0.58 4.76 -15.46
N GLY A 82 0.38 3.52 -15.93
CA GLY A 82 1.39 2.48 -15.78
C GLY A 82 2.71 2.86 -16.46
N ALA A 83 3.83 2.43 -15.88
CA ALA A 83 5.12 2.53 -16.55
C ALA A 83 5.19 1.49 -17.68
N GLU A 84 5.64 1.90 -18.87
CA GLU A 84 5.88 0.95 -19.98
C GLU A 84 7.05 0.00 -19.66
N ASP A 85 8.09 0.50 -18.96
CA ASP A 85 9.21 -0.28 -18.46
C ASP A 85 9.11 -0.49 -16.94
N ARG A 86 8.91 -1.75 -16.53
CA ARG A 86 8.85 -2.17 -15.13
C ARG A 86 10.17 -2.67 -14.56
N SER A 87 11.21 -2.81 -15.37
CA SER A 87 12.47 -3.44 -14.95
C SER A 87 13.14 -2.74 -13.76
N ALA A 88 12.99 -1.42 -13.64
CA ALA A 88 13.48 -0.68 -12.48
C ALA A 88 12.67 -1.00 -11.21
N LEU A 89 11.34 -1.10 -11.30
CA LEU A 89 10.48 -1.48 -10.18
C LEU A 89 10.79 -2.91 -9.73
N ASP A 90 10.88 -3.84 -10.67
CA ASP A 90 11.15 -5.25 -10.38
C ASP A 90 12.53 -5.41 -9.70
N ALA A 91 13.55 -4.65 -10.13
CA ALA A 91 14.85 -4.64 -9.47
C ALA A 91 14.78 -4.11 -8.02
N VAL A 92 13.95 -3.10 -7.75
CA VAL A 92 13.73 -2.60 -6.38
C VAL A 92 13.06 -3.68 -5.52
N LEU A 93 12.04 -4.36 -6.04
CA LEU A 93 11.34 -5.44 -5.32
C LEU A 93 12.28 -6.60 -5.00
N GLN A 94 13.06 -7.06 -6.00
CA GLN A 94 14.07 -8.10 -5.81
C GLN A 94 15.10 -7.72 -4.75
N PHE A 95 15.56 -6.46 -4.76
CA PHE A 95 16.48 -5.97 -3.74
C PHE A 95 15.86 -6.03 -2.33
N ILE A 96 14.61 -5.58 -2.16
CA ILE A 96 13.93 -5.64 -0.87
C ILE A 96 13.82 -7.08 -0.37
N PHE A 97 13.40 -8.00 -1.23
CA PHE A 97 13.19 -9.39 -0.83
C PHE A 97 14.51 -10.09 -0.48
N ALA A 98 15.56 -9.89 -1.29
CA ALA A 98 16.88 -10.44 -1.01
C ALA A 98 17.47 -9.92 0.31
N GLN A 99 17.28 -8.64 0.63
CA GLN A 99 17.72 -8.08 1.92
C GLN A 99 16.96 -8.69 3.11
N GLU A 100 15.64 -8.90 3.00
CA GLU A 100 14.88 -9.53 4.08
C GLU A 100 15.26 -11.00 4.29
N GLU A 101 15.53 -11.74 3.20
CA GLU A 101 16.02 -13.12 3.27
C GLU A 101 17.39 -13.21 3.94
N GLN A 102 18.33 -12.33 3.58
CA GLN A 102 19.67 -12.28 4.19
C GLN A 102 19.64 -11.99 5.69
N ASN A 103 18.71 -11.15 6.13
CA ASN A 103 18.55 -10.83 7.56
C ASN A 103 18.05 -12.03 8.38
N GLY A 104 17.39 -13.01 7.75
CA GLY A 104 16.95 -14.27 8.39
C GLY A 104 15.88 -14.13 9.49
N LEU A 105 15.43 -12.91 9.80
CA LEU A 105 14.45 -12.65 10.87
C LEU A 105 13.02 -13.06 10.50
N ARG A 106 12.75 -13.29 9.21
CA ARG A 106 11.41 -13.57 8.69
C ARG A 106 11.44 -14.77 7.77
N ARG A 107 10.38 -15.57 7.86
CA ARG A 107 10.16 -16.72 6.96
C ARG A 107 9.83 -16.28 5.52
N PHE A 108 9.12 -15.16 5.38
CA PHE A 108 8.70 -14.64 4.08
C PHE A 108 9.02 -13.15 3.99
N PRO A 109 9.62 -12.69 2.88
CA PRO A 109 9.83 -11.28 2.65
C PRO A 109 8.49 -10.56 2.49
N ARG A 110 8.44 -9.28 2.88
CA ARG A 110 7.22 -8.48 2.84
C ARG A 110 7.29 -7.40 1.78
N LEU A 111 6.21 -7.25 1.03
CA LEU A 111 5.94 -6.12 0.16
C LEU A 111 5.34 -4.98 0.99
N PRO A 112 5.96 -3.78 1.05
CA PRO A 112 5.29 -2.58 1.54
C PRO A 112 4.06 -2.29 0.68
N LEU A 113 2.88 -2.26 1.30
CA LEU A 113 1.60 -2.12 0.63
C LEU A 113 0.77 -1.12 1.43
N HIS A 114 0.59 0.10 0.93
CA HIS A 114 -0.23 1.11 1.60
C HIS A 114 -1.66 1.10 1.06
N LEU A 115 -2.54 0.38 1.76
CA LEU A 115 -3.92 0.18 1.33
C LEU A 115 -4.88 0.45 2.49
N ARG A 116 -5.92 1.22 2.21
CA ARG A 116 -7.00 1.44 3.18
C ARG A 116 -7.95 0.24 3.19
N ALA A 117 -8.24 -0.25 4.37
CA ALA A 117 -9.21 -1.30 4.64
C ALA A 117 -10.30 -0.81 5.60
N ARG A 118 -11.46 -1.45 5.54
CA ARG A 118 -12.63 -1.15 6.38
C ARG A 118 -13.37 -2.42 6.78
N GLU A 119 -14.04 -2.39 7.91
CA GLU A 119 -15.01 -3.43 8.26
C GLU A 119 -16.37 -3.15 7.62
N SER A 120 -17.28 -4.12 7.77
CA SER A 120 -18.68 -3.96 7.37
C SER A 120 -19.45 -3.00 8.29
N ASP A 121 -19.08 -2.93 9.57
CA ASP A 121 -19.65 -1.96 10.51
C ASP A 121 -19.11 -0.55 10.17
N PRO A 122 -19.95 0.41 9.76
CA PRO A 122 -19.51 1.77 9.44
C PRO A 122 -19.00 2.56 10.67
N ARG A 123 -19.22 2.06 11.89
CA ARG A 123 -18.69 2.65 13.13
C ARG A 123 -17.29 2.17 13.47
N ALA A 124 -16.82 1.09 12.84
CA ALA A 124 -15.47 0.59 13.03
C ALA A 124 -14.44 1.61 12.50
N PRO A 125 -13.25 1.69 13.11
CA PRO A 125 -12.20 2.56 12.61
C PRO A 125 -11.72 2.09 11.24
N PHE A 126 -11.01 2.97 10.54
CA PHE A 126 -10.29 2.55 9.34
C PHE A 126 -9.03 1.77 9.70
N PHE A 127 -8.65 0.89 8.80
CA PHE A 127 -7.43 0.12 8.87
C PHE A 127 -6.52 0.52 7.71
N TYR A 128 -5.21 0.45 7.93
CA TYR A 128 -4.21 0.64 6.91
C TYR A 128 -3.36 -0.62 6.84
N VAL A 129 -3.51 -1.38 5.77
CA VAL A 129 -2.51 -2.39 5.41
C VAL A 129 -1.22 -1.62 5.13
N ARG A 130 -0.13 -2.12 5.71
CA ARG A 130 1.22 -1.51 5.58
C ARG A 130 2.16 -2.40 4.80
N ASP A 131 2.04 -3.70 5.03
CA ASP A 131 2.89 -4.71 4.44
C ASP A 131 2.12 -6.03 4.29
N ILE A 132 2.45 -6.77 3.25
CA ILE A 132 1.89 -8.10 2.98
C ILE A 132 3.00 -9.06 2.55
N SER A 133 2.85 -10.33 2.85
CA SER A 133 3.75 -11.42 2.45
C SER A 133 2.95 -12.67 2.12
N ARG A 134 3.64 -13.71 1.66
CA ARG A 134 3.06 -15.04 1.45
C ARG A 134 2.43 -15.64 2.71
N GLY A 135 2.92 -15.24 3.89
CA GLY A 135 2.51 -15.83 5.18
C GLY A 135 1.59 -14.96 6.03
N GLY A 136 1.31 -13.72 5.63
CA GLY A 136 0.50 -12.82 6.44
C GLY A 136 0.56 -11.35 6.03
N VAL A 137 -0.18 -10.54 6.77
CA VAL A 137 -0.38 -9.11 6.54
C VAL A 137 -0.18 -8.31 7.83
N GLY A 138 0.42 -7.13 7.74
CA GLY A 138 0.57 -6.16 8.82
C GLY A 138 -0.35 -4.97 8.61
N LEU A 139 -1.13 -4.61 9.64
CA LEU A 139 -2.07 -3.51 9.62
C LEU A 139 -1.84 -2.53 10.78
N GLU A 140 -2.13 -1.27 10.52
CA GLU A 140 -2.31 -0.20 11.52
C GLU A 140 -3.79 0.20 11.58
N VAL A 141 -4.22 0.77 12.71
CA VAL A 141 -5.59 1.21 12.94
C VAL A 141 -5.64 2.74 13.09
N ASP A 142 -6.59 3.37 12.41
CA ASP A 142 -6.91 4.79 12.52
C ASP A 142 -7.74 5.07 13.80
N ALA A 143 -7.16 4.73 14.95
CA ALA A 143 -7.78 4.88 16.25
C ALA A 143 -6.71 4.98 17.35
N PRO A 144 -7.01 5.57 18.52
CA PRO A 144 -6.07 5.65 19.63
C PRO A 144 -5.76 4.28 20.28
N ALA A 145 -6.58 3.26 20.00
CA ALA A 145 -6.39 1.89 20.50
C ALA A 145 -6.91 0.87 19.48
N LEU A 146 -6.49 -0.39 19.62
CA LEU A 146 -7.04 -1.49 18.83
C LEU A 146 -8.52 -1.74 19.17
N PRO A 147 -9.37 -2.09 18.17
CA PRO A 147 -10.73 -2.57 18.43
C PRO A 147 -10.72 -3.80 19.32
N ARG A 148 -11.78 -4.00 20.12
CA ARG A 148 -11.83 -5.06 21.14
C ARG A 148 -11.83 -6.46 20.51
N GLU A 149 -12.35 -6.61 19.31
CA GLU A 149 -12.32 -7.85 18.54
C GLU A 149 -10.91 -8.24 18.05
N VAL A 150 -9.98 -7.29 17.93
CA VAL A 150 -8.62 -7.54 17.43
C VAL A 150 -7.72 -8.03 18.56
N GLN A 151 -7.75 -9.34 18.79
CA GLN A 151 -6.93 -10.04 19.80
C GLN A 151 -6.15 -11.16 19.15
N VAL A 152 -5.01 -11.54 19.72
CA VAL A 152 -4.24 -12.69 19.24
C VAL A 152 -5.09 -13.94 19.27
N GLY A 153 -5.05 -14.72 18.18
CA GLY A 153 -5.88 -15.90 17.96
C GLY A 153 -7.27 -15.61 17.40
N THR A 154 -7.69 -14.34 17.29
CA THR A 154 -8.98 -14.02 16.64
C THR A 154 -8.90 -14.37 15.15
N PRO A 155 -9.89 -15.13 14.61
CA PRO A 155 -10.01 -15.35 13.17
C PRO A 155 -10.01 -14.03 12.41
N PHE A 156 -9.24 -13.98 11.32
CA PHE A 156 -9.06 -12.81 10.47
C PHE A 156 -9.43 -13.15 9.04
N PHE A 157 -10.10 -12.23 8.37
CA PHE A 157 -10.35 -12.32 6.93
C PHE A 157 -10.11 -10.97 6.28
N MET A 158 -9.46 -10.98 5.12
CA MET A 158 -9.29 -9.82 4.27
C MET A 158 -9.72 -10.14 2.84
N GLU A 159 -10.52 -9.27 2.28
CA GLU A 159 -10.92 -9.28 0.87
C GLU A 159 -10.37 -8.03 0.20
N MET A 160 -9.68 -8.20 -0.92
CA MET A 160 -9.21 -7.10 -1.76
C MET A 160 -9.76 -7.25 -3.16
N ASP A 161 -10.38 -6.19 -3.67
CA ASP A 161 -10.85 -6.17 -5.04
C ASP A 161 -9.63 -6.22 -5.97
N MET A 162 -9.57 -7.18 -6.91
CA MET A 162 -8.53 -7.21 -7.95
C MET A 162 -9.18 -7.18 -9.33
N THR A 163 -8.41 -6.77 -10.34
CA THR A 163 -8.85 -6.73 -11.74
C THR A 163 -9.35 -8.10 -12.23
N GLU A 164 -8.72 -9.19 -11.78
CA GLU A 164 -9.07 -10.55 -12.19
C GLU A 164 -10.10 -11.24 -11.27
N GLY A 165 -10.68 -10.51 -10.31
CA GLY A 165 -11.54 -11.05 -9.24
C GLY A 165 -10.89 -10.98 -7.85
N PRO A 166 -11.68 -11.10 -6.76
CA PRO A 166 -11.22 -10.75 -5.42
C PRO A 166 -10.08 -11.66 -4.92
N LEU A 167 -9.15 -11.07 -4.20
CA LEU A 167 -8.13 -11.76 -3.41
C LEU A 167 -8.69 -11.97 -1.99
N LEU A 168 -8.92 -13.24 -1.63
CA LEU A 168 -9.47 -13.64 -0.34
C LEU A 168 -8.38 -14.26 0.52
N LEU A 169 -8.13 -13.67 1.69
CA LEU A 169 -7.03 -14.01 2.59
C LEU A 169 -7.58 -14.26 3.99
N HIS A 170 -7.67 -15.53 4.37
CA HIS A 170 -8.13 -15.94 5.69
C HIS A 170 -6.94 -16.35 6.58
N GLY A 171 -7.13 -16.22 7.89
CA GLY A 171 -6.06 -16.44 8.84
C GLY A 171 -6.47 -16.16 10.29
N GLU A 172 -5.49 -15.80 11.10
CA GLU A 172 -5.68 -15.41 12.50
C GLU A 172 -4.75 -14.27 12.87
N VAL A 173 -5.17 -13.42 13.81
CA VAL A 173 -4.31 -12.38 14.38
C VAL A 173 -3.17 -13.05 15.15
N ALA A 174 -1.93 -12.77 14.77
CA ALA A 174 -0.74 -13.39 15.33
C ALA A 174 -0.03 -12.51 16.37
N TRP A 175 -0.14 -11.19 16.26
CA TRP A 175 0.41 -10.25 17.23
C TRP A 175 -0.37 -8.94 17.23
N THR A 176 -0.32 -8.22 18.35
CA THR A 176 -0.89 -6.88 18.51
C THR A 176 0.16 -5.94 19.12
N SER A 177 0.07 -4.66 18.80
CA SER A 177 0.93 -3.60 19.33
C SER A 177 0.08 -2.36 19.59
N SER A 178 -0.05 -1.99 20.86
CA SER A 178 -0.90 -0.89 21.30
C SER A 178 -0.28 -0.10 22.47
N VAL A 179 1.02 -0.27 22.69
CA VAL A 179 1.71 0.28 23.88
C VAL A 179 2.52 1.53 23.52
N PRO A 180 2.19 2.72 24.07
CA PRO A 180 3.17 3.78 24.18
C PRO A 180 4.27 3.33 25.15
N ARG A 181 5.51 3.24 24.69
CA ARG A 181 6.65 2.98 25.59
C ARG A 181 6.72 4.12 26.61
N LYS A 182 6.73 3.81 27.92
CA LYS A 182 7.02 4.79 28.98
C LYS A 182 8.30 5.55 28.61
N GLY A 183 8.22 6.87 28.49
CA GLY A 183 9.37 7.74 28.19
C GLY A 183 9.61 8.03 26.70
N VAL A 184 8.79 7.54 25.78
CA VAL A 184 8.84 7.92 24.35
C VAL A 184 7.69 8.88 24.07
N ALA A 185 8.01 10.12 23.69
CA ALA A 185 7.03 11.20 23.45
C ALA A 185 6.14 10.98 22.20
N GLN A 186 6.31 9.86 21.49
CA GLN A 186 5.60 9.58 20.24
C GLN A 186 4.63 8.41 20.47
N ALA A 187 3.33 8.68 20.35
CA ALA A 187 2.30 7.65 20.35
C ALA A 187 2.60 6.64 19.22
N VAL A 188 2.76 5.37 19.57
CA VAL A 188 2.88 4.29 18.57
C VAL A 188 1.49 4.08 17.99
N THR A 189 1.35 4.18 16.66
CA THR A 189 0.10 3.86 15.97
C THR A 189 -0.30 2.41 16.31
N PRO A 190 -1.50 2.17 16.88
CA PRO A 190 -1.93 0.82 17.17
C PRO A 190 -1.95 -0.03 15.91
N GLY A 191 -1.44 -1.26 16.01
CA GLY A 191 -1.36 -2.16 14.88
C GLY A 191 -1.37 -3.63 15.29
N PHE A 192 -1.54 -4.49 14.31
CA PHE A 192 -1.55 -5.93 14.48
C PHE A 192 -1.03 -6.60 13.21
N GLY A 193 -0.68 -7.87 13.31
CA GLY A 193 -0.41 -8.69 12.14
C GLY A 193 -1.24 -9.95 12.19
N ALA A 194 -1.71 -10.39 11.03
CA ALA A 194 -2.41 -11.65 10.87
C ALA A 194 -1.57 -12.61 10.02
N THR A 195 -1.53 -13.88 10.42
CA THR A 195 -0.93 -14.95 9.65
C THR A 195 -1.98 -15.61 8.78
N PHE A 196 -1.65 -15.91 7.53
CA PHE A 196 -2.56 -16.60 6.63
C PHE A 196 -2.61 -18.10 6.94
N GLY A 197 -3.82 -18.66 6.86
CA GLY A 197 -4.04 -20.10 6.89
C GLY A 197 -3.65 -20.76 5.57
N ARG A 198 -4.16 -21.98 5.33
CA ARG A 198 -3.97 -22.66 4.05
C ARG A 198 -4.86 -22.04 2.97
N LEU A 199 -4.27 -21.16 2.18
CA LEU A 199 -4.94 -20.55 1.03
C LEU A 199 -5.12 -21.56 -0.10
N ARG A 200 -6.21 -21.39 -0.86
CA ARG A 200 -6.44 -22.14 -2.11
C ARG A 200 -5.39 -21.77 -3.17
N PRO A 201 -5.06 -22.66 -4.13
CA PRO A 201 -4.04 -22.40 -5.14
C PRO A 201 -4.28 -21.14 -5.97
N ASP A 202 -5.52 -20.84 -6.31
CA ASP A 202 -5.91 -19.64 -7.05
C ASP A 202 -5.68 -18.35 -6.25
N MET A 203 -5.93 -18.38 -4.94
CA MET A 203 -5.66 -17.25 -4.05
C MET A 203 -4.16 -17.05 -3.83
N LEU A 204 -3.39 -18.14 -3.73
CA LEU A 204 -1.92 -18.07 -3.68
C LEU A 204 -1.37 -17.42 -4.94
N GLN A 205 -1.81 -17.83 -6.13
CA GLN A 205 -1.37 -17.24 -7.39
C GLN A 205 -1.63 -15.72 -7.43
N ARG A 206 -2.82 -15.29 -7.00
CA ARG A 206 -3.17 -13.85 -6.93
C ARG A 206 -2.33 -13.10 -5.90
N LEU A 207 -2.01 -13.72 -4.77
CA LEU A 207 -1.14 -13.13 -3.76
C LEU A 207 0.30 -12.97 -4.29
N GLU A 208 0.84 -13.96 -4.99
CA GLU A 208 2.16 -13.85 -5.63
C GLU A 208 2.17 -12.74 -6.70
N ALA A 209 1.12 -12.65 -7.53
CA ALA A 209 0.97 -11.58 -8.51
C ALA A 209 0.91 -10.19 -7.85
N LEU A 210 0.22 -10.05 -6.71
CA LEU A 210 0.23 -8.82 -5.92
C LEU A 210 1.62 -8.53 -5.36
N MET A 211 2.33 -9.54 -4.82
CA MET A 211 3.69 -9.39 -4.29
C MET A 211 4.69 -8.92 -5.34
N ALA A 212 4.51 -9.34 -6.59
CA ALA A 212 5.28 -8.90 -7.74
C ALA A 212 4.76 -7.59 -8.37
N LEU A 213 3.70 -6.98 -7.81
CA LEU A 213 3.00 -5.82 -8.35
C LEU A 213 2.61 -5.98 -9.83
N GLU A 214 2.31 -7.21 -10.26
CA GLU A 214 1.94 -7.54 -11.64
C GLU A 214 0.50 -7.22 -11.95
N HIS A 215 -0.40 -7.64 -11.06
CA HIS A 215 -1.83 -7.40 -11.18
C HIS A 215 -2.25 -6.54 -10.01
N LEU A 216 -2.47 -5.26 -10.29
CA LEU A 216 -2.84 -4.27 -9.29
C LEU A 216 -4.37 -4.22 -9.15
N PRO A 217 -4.88 -3.91 -7.94
CA PRO A 217 -6.27 -3.55 -7.75
C PRO A 217 -6.66 -2.36 -8.63
N PRO A 218 -7.94 -2.23 -9.03
CA PRO A 218 -8.41 -1.02 -9.67
C PRO A 218 -8.33 0.16 -8.68
N ALA A 219 -7.79 1.29 -9.11
CA ALA A 219 -7.74 2.48 -8.29
C ALA A 219 -9.15 3.10 -8.11
N PRO A 220 -9.51 3.60 -6.90
CA PRO A 220 -8.72 3.53 -5.69
C PRO A 220 -8.75 2.13 -5.07
N TRP A 221 -7.60 1.63 -4.65
CA TRP A 221 -7.48 0.31 -4.03
C TRP A 221 -8.24 0.29 -2.72
N ARG A 222 -9.00 -0.79 -2.50
CA ARG A 222 -9.81 -0.99 -1.30
C ARG A 222 -9.70 -2.43 -0.84
N ALA A 223 -9.64 -2.59 0.47
CA ALA A 223 -9.85 -3.88 1.11
C ALA A 223 -11.01 -3.81 2.12
N ARG A 224 -11.57 -4.98 2.40
CA ARG A 224 -12.46 -5.22 3.53
C ARG A 224 -11.75 -6.16 4.49
N VAL A 225 -11.87 -5.90 5.78
CA VAL A 225 -11.40 -6.80 6.83
C VAL A 225 -12.59 -7.21 7.67
N SER A 226 -12.49 -8.39 8.28
CA SER A 226 -13.43 -8.83 9.31
C SER A 226 -12.71 -9.72 10.32
N PHE A 227 -13.33 -9.85 11.50
CA PHE A 227 -12.78 -10.56 12.64
C PHE A 227 -13.80 -11.54 13.25
N GLY A 228 -13.32 -12.55 13.95
CA GLY A 228 -14.16 -13.46 14.73
C GLY A 228 -15.19 -14.20 13.87
N LEU A 229 -16.46 -14.22 14.31
CA LEU A 229 -17.52 -14.95 13.60
C LEU A 229 -17.81 -14.39 12.20
N ASP A 230 -17.69 -13.07 11.99
CA ASP A 230 -17.85 -12.47 10.65
C ASP A 230 -16.68 -12.79 9.72
N ALA A 231 -15.47 -13.03 10.27
CA ALA A 231 -14.38 -13.59 9.47
C ALA A 231 -14.70 -15.02 9.05
N VAL A 232 -15.09 -15.86 10.01
CA VAL A 232 -15.37 -17.30 9.77
C VAL A 232 -16.50 -17.49 8.76
N SER A 233 -17.57 -16.71 8.85
CA SER A 233 -18.72 -16.82 7.92
C SER A 233 -18.39 -16.46 6.47
N ARG A 234 -17.27 -15.77 6.24
CA ARG A 234 -16.78 -15.34 4.91
C ARG A 234 -15.63 -16.20 4.38
N MET A 235 -15.09 -17.09 5.20
CA MET A 235 -14.05 -18.01 4.74
C MET A 235 -14.64 -18.96 3.68
N PRO A 236 -13.95 -19.15 2.55
CA PRO A 236 -14.41 -20.02 1.47
C PRO A 236 -14.34 -21.51 1.80
#